data_AF-A0A7V6M0Q2-F1
#
_entry.id   AF-A0A7V6M0Q2-F1
#
_cell.length_a   1.000
_cell.length_b   1.000
_cell.length_c   1.000
_cell.angle_alpha   90.00
_cell.angle_beta   90.00
_cell.angle_gamma   90.00
#
_symmetry.space_group_name_H-M   'P 1'
#
loop_
_entity.id
_entity.type
_entity.pdbx_description
1 polymer ?
#
loop_
_entity_poly.entity_id
_entity_poly.type
_entity_poly.pdbx_seq_one_letter_code
_entity_poly.pdbx_strand_id
1 'polypeptide(L)'
;FHFNCAQVVEPTYIAAYLKEGDNKIELLDGSAGSFIRGLVLPTGVNDYTLSVEFNYKIEGSGTSYKESIEYPFTLAGDETEVEITLRIDYNYSENKVEGKIEVLPCYPSQPGLKIEYAPLLNDNPDYKGPFFMLTNNTKETIYGRYLPYYYWGTLRSQTKSGWGPDYFGELDLDFAERSLLTPGSVAIATVGSFGYSNDLEKDHYRYKLLYSTEDKTNSWEIKDSQNKNFTWKCKIAKYYRLVYVFKVE
;
A
#
# COMPACT_ATOMS: atom_id res chain seq x y z
N PHE A 1 18.57 7.43 -32.55
CA PHE A 1 17.77 7.33 -31.32
C PHE A 1 18.41 8.24 -30.28
N HIS A 2 17.82 9.41 -30.04
CA HIS A 2 18.20 10.22 -28.88
C HIS A 2 17.51 9.60 -27.67
N PHE A 3 18.26 8.99 -26.77
CA PHE A 3 17.79 8.74 -25.42
C PHE A 3 17.56 10.13 -24.80
N ASN A 4 16.30 10.58 -24.73
CA ASN A 4 15.97 11.66 -23.82
C ASN A 4 16.32 11.16 -22.43
N CYS A 5 17.31 11.79 -21.78
CA CYS A 5 17.61 11.53 -20.38
C CYS A 5 16.31 11.62 -19.57
N ALA A 6 16.11 10.68 -18.65
CA ALA A 6 14.99 10.69 -17.72
C ALA A 6 14.90 12.07 -17.06
N GLN A 7 13.73 12.73 -17.12
CA GLN A 7 13.53 13.94 -16.34
C GLN A 7 13.34 13.51 -14.89
N VAL A 8 14.36 13.73 -14.07
CA VAL A 8 14.28 13.47 -12.64
C VAL A 8 13.66 14.68 -11.96
N VAL A 9 12.65 14.42 -11.13
CA VAL A 9 12.07 15.42 -10.26
C VAL A 9 12.80 15.33 -8.93
N GLU A 10 13.41 16.43 -8.52
CA GLU A 10 14.13 16.54 -7.26
C GLU A 10 13.27 17.33 -6.27
N PRO A 11 12.63 16.66 -5.29
CA PRO A 11 11.97 17.34 -4.19
C PRO A 11 13.03 17.99 -3.30
N THR A 12 12.92 19.30 -3.13
CA THR A 12 13.83 20.06 -2.27
C THR A 12 13.23 20.29 -0.89
N TYR A 13 11.90 20.22 -0.78
CA TYR A 13 11.18 20.34 0.48
C TYR A 13 9.77 19.76 0.35
N ILE A 14 9.30 19.09 1.40
CA ILE A 14 7.93 18.64 1.60
C ILE A 14 7.53 18.91 3.05
N ALA A 15 6.38 19.54 3.23
CA ALA A 15 5.66 19.63 4.49
C ALA A 15 4.31 18.95 4.33
N ALA A 16 3.96 18.03 5.22
CA ALA A 16 2.67 17.37 5.25
C ALA A 16 2.09 17.40 6.66
N TYR A 17 0.86 17.90 6.78
CA TYR A 17 0.16 18.04 8.04
C TYR A 17 -1.27 17.51 7.92
N LEU A 18 -1.71 16.79 8.94
CA LEU A 18 -3.10 16.39 9.10
C LEU A 18 -3.79 17.38 10.04
N LYS A 19 -4.89 17.99 9.59
CA LYS A 19 -5.69 18.95 10.36
C LYS A 19 -7.02 18.32 10.76
N GLU A 20 -7.42 18.53 12.01
CA GLU A 20 -8.71 18.14 12.60
C GLU A 20 -9.22 19.31 13.45
N GLY A 21 -10.13 20.14 12.90
CA GLY A 21 -10.46 21.43 13.52
C GLY A 21 -9.19 22.29 13.71
N ASP A 22 -8.96 22.75 14.93
CA ASP A 22 -7.76 23.53 15.30
C ASP A 22 -6.53 22.64 15.58
N ASN A 23 -6.70 21.32 15.68
CA ASN A 23 -5.60 20.40 15.91
C ASN A 23 -4.79 20.19 14.63
N LYS A 24 -3.46 20.18 14.77
CA LYS A 24 -2.52 19.97 13.68
C LYS A 24 -1.52 18.88 14.06
N ILE A 25 -1.46 17.83 13.27
CA ILE A 25 -0.53 16.71 13.42
C ILE A 25 0.49 16.79 12.29
N GLU A 26 1.77 16.92 12.64
CA GLU A 26 2.86 16.87 11.65
C GLU A 26 3.13 15.43 11.21
N LEU A 27 3.13 15.22 9.89
CA LEU A 27 3.39 13.92 9.28
C LEU A 27 4.81 13.85 8.71
N LEU A 28 5.26 14.93 8.07
CA LEU A 28 6.57 15.09 7.49
C LEU A 28 6.93 16.58 7.40
N ASP A 29 8.18 16.90 7.71
CA ASP A 29 8.81 18.19 7.42
C ASP A 29 10.27 17.91 7.03
N GLY A 30 10.63 18.13 5.76
CA GLY A 30 12.00 17.90 5.29
C GLY A 30 12.09 17.65 3.78
N SER A 31 13.05 16.82 3.35
CA SER A 31 13.26 16.48 1.95
C SER A 31 13.03 14.99 1.73
N ALA A 32 11.94 14.61 1.05
CA ALA A 32 11.65 13.23 0.67
C ALA A 32 11.08 13.16 -0.75
N GLY A 33 11.36 12.10 -1.51
CA GLY A 33 10.67 11.83 -2.80
C GLY A 33 9.30 11.18 -2.62
N SER A 34 9.14 10.47 -1.51
CA SER A 34 7.90 9.81 -1.12
C SER A 34 7.94 9.50 0.37
N PHE A 35 6.78 9.39 1.01
CA PHE A 35 6.68 8.85 2.36
C PHE A 35 5.41 8.00 2.53
N ILE A 36 5.47 7.11 3.52
CA ILE A 36 4.32 6.34 4.01
C ILE A 36 4.28 6.54 5.53
N ARG A 37 3.12 6.93 6.06
CA ARG A 37 2.91 7.14 7.48
C ARG A 37 1.69 6.36 7.96
N GLY A 38 1.89 5.45 8.91
CA GLY A 38 0.80 4.82 9.66
C GLY A 38 0.42 5.67 10.86
N LEU A 39 -0.87 5.96 11.02
CA LEU A 39 -1.44 6.73 12.12
C LEU A 39 -2.53 5.90 12.82
N VAL A 40 -2.52 5.94 14.14
CA VAL A 40 -3.66 5.51 14.96
C VAL A 40 -4.40 6.77 15.36
N LEU A 41 -5.56 6.99 14.75
CA LEU A 41 -6.39 8.17 14.99
C LEU A 41 -7.50 7.85 16.00
N PRO A 42 -8.06 8.85 16.69
CA PRO A 42 -9.16 8.65 17.63
C PRO A 42 -10.38 7.98 16.97
N THR A 43 -11.10 7.18 17.75
CA THR A 43 -12.36 6.55 17.29
C THR A 43 -13.47 7.58 17.14
N GLY A 44 -14.33 7.38 16.14
CA GLY A 44 -15.46 8.25 15.82
C GLY A 44 -15.37 8.87 14.44
N VAL A 45 -16.53 9.28 13.90
CA VAL A 45 -16.58 9.96 12.60
C VAL A 45 -15.94 11.33 12.74
N ASN A 46 -14.87 11.57 12.00
CA ASN A 46 -14.12 12.82 12.06
C ASN A 46 -13.73 13.28 10.64
N ASP A 47 -13.84 14.58 10.42
CA ASP A 47 -13.40 15.23 9.18
C ASP A 47 -11.96 15.72 9.34
N TYR A 48 -11.14 15.32 8.39
CA TYR A 48 -9.73 15.71 8.32
C TYR A 48 -9.45 16.47 7.04
N THR A 49 -8.41 17.29 7.08
CA THR A 49 -7.79 17.84 5.88
C THR A 49 -6.31 17.53 5.88
N LEU A 50 -5.84 16.81 4.86
CA LEU A 50 -4.42 16.65 4.61
C LEU A 50 -3.92 17.88 3.84
N SER A 51 -3.05 18.64 4.48
CA SER A 51 -2.38 19.81 3.91
C SER A 51 -0.97 19.40 3.49
N VAL A 52 -0.67 19.51 2.20
CA VAL A 52 0.66 19.26 1.67
C VAL A 52 1.17 20.51 0.98
N GLU A 53 2.38 20.93 1.33
CA GLU A 53 3.17 21.90 0.59
C GLU A 53 4.45 21.22 0.14
N PHE A 54 4.88 21.49 -1.09
CA PHE A 54 6.17 20.99 -1.55
C PHE A 54 6.85 21.97 -2.51
N ASN A 55 8.18 21.89 -2.50
CA ASN A 55 9.06 22.54 -3.46
C ASN A 55 9.82 21.46 -4.24
N TYR A 56 9.97 21.67 -5.54
CA TYR A 56 10.68 20.74 -6.40
C TYR A 56 11.45 21.46 -7.50
N LYS A 57 12.40 20.75 -8.08
CA LYS A 57 13.11 21.12 -9.30
C LYS A 57 12.96 19.99 -10.31
N ILE A 58 13.00 20.35 -11.58
CA ILE A 58 13.28 19.38 -12.65
C ILE A 58 14.78 19.43 -12.88
N GLU A 59 15.45 18.27 -12.83
CA GLU A 59 16.90 18.16 -13.00
C GLU A 59 17.35 18.91 -14.27
N GLY A 60 18.40 19.73 -14.14
CA GLY A 60 18.94 20.55 -15.23
C GLY A 60 18.12 21.79 -15.62
N SER A 61 16.92 22.00 -15.08
CA SER A 61 16.10 23.19 -15.42
C SER A 61 16.55 24.48 -14.71
N GLY A 62 17.31 24.38 -13.62
CA GLY A 62 17.72 25.50 -12.77
C GLY A 62 16.56 26.23 -12.06
N THR A 63 15.31 25.82 -12.31
CA THR A 63 14.09 26.48 -11.84
C THR A 63 13.47 25.68 -10.71
N SER A 64 13.08 26.37 -9.64
CA SER A 64 12.34 25.77 -8.53
C SER A 64 10.86 26.12 -8.65
N TYR A 65 10.01 25.15 -8.36
CA TYR A 65 8.57 25.27 -8.37
C TYR A 65 8.05 25.00 -6.96
N LYS A 66 6.94 25.66 -6.61
CA LYS A 66 6.23 25.47 -5.35
C LYS A 66 4.79 25.10 -5.67
N GLU A 67 4.25 24.19 -4.89
CA GLU A 67 2.91 23.66 -5.06
C GLU A 67 2.33 23.24 -3.72
N SER A 68 1.00 23.19 -3.67
CA SER A 68 0.28 22.75 -2.47
C SER A 68 -1.09 22.17 -2.80
N ILE A 69 -1.63 21.42 -1.85
CA ILE A 69 -2.99 20.91 -1.88
C ILE A 69 -3.56 20.80 -0.46
N GLU A 70 -4.84 21.11 -0.34
CA GLU A 70 -5.66 20.73 0.81
C GLU A 70 -6.61 19.63 0.33
N TYR A 71 -6.47 18.43 0.90
CA TYR A 71 -7.27 17.27 0.55
C TYR A 71 -8.17 16.89 1.73
N PRO A 72 -9.46 17.30 1.72
CA PRO A 72 -10.40 16.92 2.77
C PRO A 72 -10.85 15.47 2.61
N PHE A 73 -11.00 14.76 3.72
CA PHE A 73 -11.56 13.41 3.76
C PHE A 73 -12.20 13.12 5.13
N THR A 74 -13.11 12.16 5.17
CA THR A 74 -13.82 11.74 6.38
C THR A 74 -13.42 10.31 6.74
N LEU A 75 -13.15 10.06 8.02
CA LEU A 75 -12.99 8.72 8.58
C LEU A 75 -14.27 8.28 9.27
N ALA A 76 -14.59 6.99 9.18
CA ALA A 76 -15.82 6.42 9.73
C ALA A 76 -15.75 6.18 11.24
N GLY A 77 -14.54 6.07 11.80
CA GLY A 77 -14.28 5.94 13.23
C GLY A 77 -14.09 4.51 13.72
N ASP A 78 -14.27 3.51 12.87
CA ASP A 78 -14.02 2.09 13.14
C ASP A 78 -12.74 1.56 12.44
N GLU A 79 -11.93 2.46 11.87
CA GLU A 79 -10.59 2.15 11.40
C GLU A 79 -9.70 1.68 12.56
N THR A 80 -8.84 0.71 12.29
CA THR A 80 -7.76 0.29 13.20
C THR A 80 -6.47 1.09 13.01
N GLU A 81 -6.28 1.66 11.82
CA GLU A 81 -5.11 2.40 11.41
C GLU A 81 -5.46 3.17 10.12
N VAL A 82 -4.80 4.30 9.89
CA VAL A 82 -4.84 5.00 8.61
C VAL A 82 -3.41 5.11 8.07
N GLU A 83 -3.17 4.54 6.90
CA GLU A 83 -1.92 4.77 6.17
C GLU A 83 -2.09 5.96 5.22
N ILE A 84 -1.13 6.89 5.23
CA ILE A 84 -1.07 8.00 4.29
C ILE A 84 0.20 7.82 3.45
N THR A 85 0.03 7.74 2.13
CA THR A 85 1.13 7.68 1.17
C THR A 85 1.17 8.98 0.38
N LEU A 86 2.33 9.62 0.33
CA LEU A 86 2.62 10.73 -0.57
C LEU A 86 3.77 10.33 -1.49
N ARG A 87 3.64 10.61 -2.79
CA ARG A 87 4.69 10.38 -3.78
C ARG A 87 4.72 11.49 -4.82
N ILE A 88 5.92 11.83 -5.29
CA ILE A 88 6.12 12.77 -6.39
C ILE A 88 6.86 12.05 -7.51
N ASP A 89 6.31 12.11 -8.72
CA ASP A 89 6.88 11.47 -9.91
C ASP A 89 6.82 12.40 -11.12
N TYR A 90 7.62 12.08 -12.13
CA TYR A 90 7.42 12.62 -13.48
C TYR A 90 6.47 11.73 -14.28
N ASN A 91 5.37 12.29 -14.80
CA ASN A 91 4.45 11.63 -15.71
C ASN A 91 4.91 11.88 -17.16
N TYR A 92 5.56 10.88 -17.76
CA TYR A 92 6.11 10.95 -19.11
C TYR A 92 5.04 11.03 -20.20
N SER A 93 3.86 10.44 -20.00
CA SER A 93 2.80 10.48 -21.02
C SER A 93 2.17 11.87 -21.15
N GLU A 94 2.09 12.61 -20.04
CA GLU A 94 1.52 13.95 -20.01
C GLU A 94 2.60 15.06 -20.04
N ASN A 95 3.87 14.67 -19.91
CA ASN A 95 5.01 15.59 -19.80
C ASN A 95 4.81 16.61 -18.65
N LYS A 96 4.41 16.09 -17.49
CA LYS A 96 4.08 16.86 -16.26
C LYS A 96 4.65 16.20 -15.03
N VAL A 97 4.85 16.97 -13.97
CA VAL A 97 5.12 16.44 -12.64
C VAL A 97 3.79 16.10 -11.96
N GLU A 98 3.76 15.00 -11.21
CA GLU A 98 2.57 14.47 -10.57
C GLU A 98 2.79 14.26 -9.08
N GLY A 99 1.89 14.80 -8.27
CA GLY A 99 1.79 14.52 -6.84
C GLY A 99 0.69 13.52 -6.59
N LYS A 100 0.99 12.43 -5.89
CA LYS A 100 0.04 11.36 -5.56
C LYS A 100 -0.17 11.30 -4.05
N ILE A 101 -1.42 11.42 -3.62
CA ILE A 101 -1.86 11.26 -2.24
C ILE A 101 -2.81 10.07 -2.16
N GLU A 102 -2.45 9.07 -1.38
CA GLU A 102 -3.35 7.96 -1.04
C GLU A 102 -3.61 7.94 0.47
N VAL A 103 -4.88 8.09 0.86
CA VAL A 103 -5.35 7.89 2.24
C VAL A 103 -6.00 6.52 2.32
N LEU A 104 -5.57 5.72 3.28
CA LEU A 104 -5.87 4.29 3.36
C LEU A 104 -6.40 3.94 4.75
N PRO A 105 -7.69 4.18 4.99
CA PRO A 105 -8.35 3.70 6.18
C PRO A 105 -8.35 2.16 6.21
N CYS A 106 -7.77 1.58 7.26
CA CYS A 106 -7.59 0.14 7.43
C CYS A 106 -8.49 -0.38 8.54
N TYR A 107 -9.43 -1.25 8.20
CA TYR A 107 -10.41 -1.85 9.10
C TYR A 107 -10.01 -3.28 9.51
N PRO A 108 -10.59 -3.84 10.59
CA PRO A 108 -10.43 -5.25 10.93
C PRO A 108 -10.95 -6.14 9.80
N SER A 109 -10.29 -7.28 9.55
CA SER A 109 -10.77 -8.26 8.56
C SER A 109 -12.25 -8.60 8.76
N GLN A 110 -12.96 -8.71 7.65
CA GLN A 110 -14.32 -9.25 7.65
C GLN A 110 -14.31 -10.71 8.14
N PRO A 111 -15.30 -11.11 8.96
CA PRO A 111 -15.47 -12.51 9.35
C PRO A 111 -15.66 -13.41 8.12
N GLY A 112 -14.92 -14.52 8.06
CA GLY A 112 -15.06 -15.53 7.01
C GLY A 112 -13.87 -15.65 6.07
N LEU A 113 -13.01 -14.62 5.97
CA LEU A 113 -11.72 -14.75 5.30
C LEU A 113 -10.71 -15.45 6.23
N LYS A 114 -10.00 -16.46 5.71
CA LYS A 114 -9.03 -17.25 6.47
C LYS A 114 -7.70 -17.39 5.73
N ILE A 115 -6.63 -17.48 6.50
CA ILE A 115 -5.27 -17.73 6.02
C ILE A 115 -4.69 -18.85 6.87
N GLU A 116 -4.11 -19.85 6.23
CA GLU A 116 -3.48 -20.98 6.90
C GLU A 116 -2.12 -21.28 6.25
N TYR A 117 -1.09 -21.52 7.05
CA TYR A 117 0.21 -21.97 6.54
C TYR A 117 0.09 -23.40 6.01
N ALA A 118 0.51 -23.63 4.77
CA ALA A 118 0.32 -24.88 4.04
C ALA A 118 1.67 -25.48 3.57
N PRO A 119 2.56 -25.88 4.50
CA PRO A 119 3.93 -26.32 4.17
C PRO A 119 4.00 -27.57 3.28
N LEU A 120 2.92 -28.34 3.20
CA LEU A 120 2.85 -29.60 2.45
C LEU A 120 2.48 -29.43 0.98
N LEU A 121 2.21 -28.20 0.51
CA LEU A 121 1.86 -27.93 -0.90
C LEU A 121 3.08 -27.78 -1.82
N ASN A 122 4.29 -28.06 -1.34
CA ASN A 122 5.58 -27.85 -2.02
C ASN A 122 5.88 -28.89 -3.14
N ASP A 123 4.87 -29.38 -3.84
CA ASP A 123 4.98 -30.50 -4.79
C ASP A 123 5.33 -30.05 -6.23
N ASN A 124 5.44 -28.75 -6.50
CA ASN A 124 5.83 -28.21 -7.81
C ASN A 124 7.31 -27.75 -7.82
N PRO A 125 8.19 -28.33 -8.66
CA PRO A 125 9.60 -27.94 -8.72
C PRO A 125 9.85 -26.51 -9.21
N ASP A 126 8.88 -25.87 -9.87
CA ASP A 126 9.02 -24.54 -10.49
C ASP A 126 8.62 -23.38 -9.55
N TYR A 127 7.83 -23.65 -8.51
CA TYR A 127 7.37 -22.66 -7.53
C TYR A 127 7.88 -23.01 -6.14
N LYS A 128 8.63 -22.09 -5.53
CA LYS A 128 9.30 -22.35 -4.25
C LYS A 128 9.11 -21.17 -3.30
N GLY A 129 8.44 -21.43 -2.18
CA GLY A 129 8.26 -20.47 -1.11
C GLY A 129 7.30 -21.03 -0.06
N PRO A 130 7.15 -20.38 1.11
CA PRO A 130 6.09 -20.74 2.02
C PRO A 130 4.74 -20.54 1.35
N PHE A 131 3.93 -21.59 1.35
CA PHE A 131 2.58 -21.59 0.80
C PHE A 131 1.57 -21.25 1.90
N PHE A 132 0.56 -20.47 1.52
CA PHE A 132 -0.55 -20.09 2.36
C PHE A 132 -1.86 -20.36 1.63
N MET A 133 -2.79 -21.00 2.31
CA MET A 133 -4.13 -21.23 1.79
C MET A 133 -5.04 -20.06 2.22
N LEU A 134 -5.57 -19.35 1.24
CA LEU A 134 -6.51 -18.24 1.41
C LEU A 134 -7.93 -18.73 1.11
N THR A 135 -8.80 -18.76 2.11
CA THR A 135 -10.19 -19.23 1.96
C THR A 135 -11.16 -18.07 2.15
N ASN A 136 -11.96 -17.76 1.13
CA ASN A 136 -12.99 -16.72 1.20
C ASN A 136 -14.37 -17.32 1.54
N ASN A 137 -14.74 -17.35 2.83
CA ASN A 137 -16.11 -17.69 3.26
C ASN A 137 -16.99 -16.45 3.48
N THR A 138 -16.57 -15.28 2.99
CA THR A 138 -17.40 -14.08 3.03
C THR A 138 -18.44 -14.10 1.90
N LYS A 139 -19.34 -13.12 1.90
CA LYS A 139 -20.29 -12.91 0.78
C LYS A 139 -19.72 -12.00 -0.31
N GLU A 140 -18.55 -11.41 -0.08
CA GLU A 140 -17.96 -10.41 -0.95
C GLU A 140 -16.84 -11.01 -1.81
N THR A 141 -16.59 -10.39 -2.96
CA THR A 141 -15.38 -10.66 -3.72
C THR A 141 -14.22 -9.90 -3.09
N ILE A 142 -13.11 -10.59 -2.85
CA ILE A 142 -11.93 -10.00 -2.22
C ILE A 142 -10.89 -9.63 -3.27
N TYR A 143 -10.38 -8.42 -3.17
CA TYR A 143 -9.32 -7.85 -3.99
C TYR A 143 -8.09 -7.60 -3.12
N GLY A 144 -6.95 -8.25 -3.37
CA GLY A 144 -5.71 -7.97 -2.65
C GLY A 144 -5.24 -6.52 -2.91
N ARG A 145 -4.70 -5.84 -1.88
CA ARG A 145 -4.05 -4.53 -2.06
C ARG A 145 -2.67 -4.76 -2.66
N TYR A 146 -2.54 -4.54 -3.98
CA TYR A 146 -1.36 -4.24 -4.80
C TYR A 146 -1.49 -4.91 -6.18
N LEU A 147 -1.74 -4.14 -7.25
CA LEU A 147 -1.62 -4.57 -8.65
C LEU A 147 -1.17 -3.37 -9.51
N PRO A 148 -0.34 -3.54 -10.57
CA PRO A 148 -0.03 -4.78 -11.31
C PRO A 148 1.35 -5.37 -10.96
N TYR A 149 1.41 -6.71 -10.97
CA TYR A 149 2.52 -7.61 -10.60
C TYR A 149 2.60 -8.05 -9.12
N TYR A 150 1.52 -8.71 -8.67
CA TYR A 150 1.63 -9.93 -7.86
C TYR A 150 1.87 -9.84 -6.34
N TYR A 151 1.17 -9.05 -5.53
CA TYR A 151 1.26 -9.25 -4.07
C TYR A 151 -0.08 -9.33 -3.29
N TRP A 152 -0.27 -10.42 -2.53
CA TRP A 152 -1.41 -10.77 -1.67
C TRP A 152 -1.05 -10.83 -0.18
N GLY A 153 0.04 -10.21 0.21
CA GLY A 153 0.36 -10.00 1.61
C GLY A 153 1.84 -9.81 1.87
N THR A 154 2.15 -9.64 3.15
CA THR A 154 3.52 -9.59 3.64
C THR A 154 3.76 -10.59 4.75
N LEU A 155 4.96 -11.16 4.80
CA LEU A 155 5.42 -12.08 5.83
C LEU A 155 6.56 -11.41 6.61
N ARG A 156 6.58 -11.63 7.94
CA ARG A 156 7.67 -11.20 8.83
C ARG A 156 8.05 -12.36 9.75
N SER A 157 9.34 -12.55 10.00
CA SER A 157 9.83 -13.38 11.11
C SER A 157 9.89 -12.59 12.41
N GLN A 158 9.72 -13.30 13.52
CA GLN A 158 9.97 -12.75 14.84
C GLN A 158 11.48 -12.76 15.11
N THR A 159 12.02 -11.62 15.48
CA THR A 159 13.41 -11.47 15.94
C THR A 159 13.42 -11.24 17.46
N LYS A 160 14.59 -11.33 18.10
CA LYS A 160 14.75 -11.02 19.52
C LYS A 160 14.29 -9.60 19.90
N SER A 161 14.34 -8.66 18.95
CA SER A 161 13.96 -7.24 19.12
C SER A 161 12.53 -6.92 18.67
N GLY A 162 11.74 -7.90 18.22
CA GLY A 162 10.40 -7.68 17.66
C GLY A 162 10.26 -8.24 16.25
N TRP A 163 9.31 -7.75 15.46
CA TRP A 163 9.11 -8.24 14.09
C TRP A 163 10.18 -7.69 13.13
N GLY A 164 10.75 -8.56 12.30
CA GLY A 164 11.70 -8.21 11.25
C GLY A 164 11.07 -7.45 10.06
N PRO A 165 11.82 -7.25 8.96
CA PRO A 165 11.33 -6.59 7.76
C PRO A 165 10.18 -7.38 7.09
N ASP A 166 9.37 -6.66 6.30
CA ASP A 166 8.35 -7.26 5.43
C ASP A 166 8.98 -7.92 4.21
N TYR A 167 8.49 -9.12 3.91
CA TYR A 167 8.71 -9.82 2.65
C TYR A 167 7.37 -9.96 1.94
N PHE A 168 7.31 -9.71 0.64
CA PHE A 168 6.05 -9.67 -0.10
C PHE A 168 5.74 -11.02 -0.73
N GLY A 169 4.47 -11.42 -0.66
CA GLY A 169 3.99 -12.67 -1.24
C GLY A 169 2.91 -12.49 -2.29
N GLU A 170 2.90 -13.39 -3.27
CA GLU A 170 2.17 -13.38 -4.54
C GLU A 170 1.04 -14.42 -4.54
N LEU A 171 0.06 -14.32 -5.45
CA LEU A 171 -0.86 -15.43 -5.72
C LEU A 171 -0.21 -16.41 -6.70
N ASP A 172 -0.37 -17.70 -6.44
CA ASP A 172 -0.05 -18.73 -7.43
C ASP A 172 -1.14 -18.76 -8.51
N LEU A 173 -0.73 -18.45 -9.75
CA LEU A 173 -1.65 -18.34 -10.90
C LEU A 173 -2.06 -19.71 -11.46
N ASP A 174 -1.31 -20.78 -11.19
CA ASP A 174 -1.59 -22.11 -11.73
C ASP A 174 -2.83 -22.74 -11.09
N PHE A 175 -3.26 -22.24 -9.93
CA PHE A 175 -4.44 -22.72 -9.20
C PHE A 175 -5.64 -21.77 -9.24
N ALA A 176 -5.51 -20.55 -9.82
CA ALA A 176 -6.60 -19.60 -9.93
C ALA A 176 -6.46 -18.69 -11.17
N GLU A 177 -7.30 -18.90 -12.19
CA GLU A 177 -7.42 -18.03 -13.37
C GLU A 177 -7.85 -16.57 -13.07
N ARG A 178 -7.98 -16.16 -11.80
CA ARG A 178 -8.53 -14.84 -11.45
C ARG A 178 -7.81 -14.22 -10.26
N SER A 179 -7.35 -12.98 -10.45
CA SER A 179 -6.73 -12.12 -9.44
C SER A 179 -7.71 -11.63 -8.36
N LEU A 180 -8.77 -12.37 -8.06
CA LEU A 180 -9.81 -12.04 -7.09
C LEU A 180 -10.31 -13.32 -6.42
N LEU A 181 -10.55 -13.28 -5.11
CA LEU A 181 -11.14 -14.41 -4.38
C LEU A 181 -12.65 -14.23 -4.35
N THR A 182 -13.37 -14.99 -5.17
CA THR A 182 -14.85 -15.00 -5.13
C THR A 182 -15.36 -15.66 -3.85
N PRO A 183 -16.60 -15.39 -3.41
CA PRO A 183 -17.23 -16.13 -2.32
C PRO A 183 -17.14 -17.65 -2.53
N GLY A 184 -16.75 -18.38 -1.48
CA GLY A 184 -16.57 -19.83 -1.49
C GLY A 184 -15.29 -20.34 -2.16
N SER A 185 -14.41 -19.45 -2.64
CA SER A 185 -13.15 -19.85 -3.27
C SER A 185 -12.03 -20.12 -2.26
N VAL A 186 -11.08 -20.92 -2.70
CA VAL A 186 -9.79 -21.14 -2.05
C VAL A 186 -8.70 -20.82 -3.07
N ALA A 187 -7.65 -20.12 -2.65
CA ALA A 187 -6.47 -19.89 -3.46
C ALA A 187 -5.20 -20.12 -2.65
N ILE A 188 -4.09 -20.30 -3.35
CA ILE A 188 -2.77 -20.45 -2.75
C ILE A 188 -1.98 -19.16 -2.98
N ALA A 189 -1.44 -18.60 -1.90
CA ALA A 189 -0.47 -17.52 -1.95
C ALA A 189 0.92 -18.04 -1.57
N THR A 190 1.95 -17.50 -2.18
CA THR A 190 3.36 -17.83 -1.92
C THR A 190 4.12 -16.59 -1.49
N VAL A 191 5.19 -16.72 -0.69
CA VAL A 191 6.07 -15.57 -0.37
C VAL A 191 7.46 -15.83 -0.91
N GLY A 192 7.64 -15.64 -2.22
CA GLY A 192 8.87 -16.02 -2.95
C GLY A 192 10.13 -15.21 -2.62
N SER A 193 10.02 -14.13 -1.83
CA SER A 193 11.15 -13.25 -1.47
C SER A 193 11.76 -13.53 -0.09
N PHE A 194 11.27 -14.53 0.66
CA PHE A 194 11.70 -14.82 2.03
C PHE A 194 13.05 -15.56 2.09
N GLY A 195 14.15 -14.88 1.73
CA GLY A 195 15.52 -15.43 1.78
C GLY A 195 15.86 -16.37 0.61
N TYR A 196 17.14 -16.74 0.49
CA TYR A 196 17.61 -17.71 -0.51
C TYR A 196 17.15 -19.16 -0.22
N SER A 197 16.50 -19.41 0.92
CA SER A 197 15.95 -20.70 1.32
C SER A 197 14.43 -20.69 1.19
N ASN A 198 13.90 -21.64 0.42
CA ASN A 198 12.47 -21.75 0.13
C ASN A 198 11.62 -22.29 1.30
N ASP A 199 12.27 -22.62 2.42
CA ASP A 199 11.67 -23.11 3.64
C ASP A 199 11.79 -22.05 4.74
N LEU A 200 10.72 -21.89 5.51
CA LEU A 200 10.77 -21.09 6.71
C LEU A 200 11.57 -21.84 7.78
N GLU A 201 12.57 -21.18 8.36
CA GLU A 201 13.27 -21.69 9.53
C GLU A 201 12.30 -21.85 10.71
N LYS A 202 12.68 -22.66 11.71
CA LYS A 202 11.88 -22.88 12.91
C LYS A 202 11.80 -21.61 13.75
N ASP A 203 10.73 -20.85 13.57
CA ASP A 203 10.48 -19.61 14.28
C ASP A 203 8.98 -19.24 14.27
N HIS A 204 8.64 -18.08 14.84
CA HIS A 204 7.33 -17.47 14.77
C HIS A 204 7.29 -16.48 13.61
N TYR A 205 6.16 -16.51 12.91
CA TYR A 205 5.94 -15.70 11.72
C TYR A 205 4.59 -14.99 11.81
N ARG A 206 4.51 -13.86 11.10
CA ARG A 206 3.28 -13.10 10.92
C ARG A 206 3.07 -12.85 9.44
N TYR A 207 1.99 -13.39 8.90
CA TYR A 207 1.46 -13.05 7.59
C TYR A 207 0.40 -11.96 7.73
N LYS A 208 0.47 -10.91 6.91
CA LYS A 208 -0.49 -9.80 6.84
C LYS A 208 -1.05 -9.71 5.43
N LEU A 209 -2.35 -9.94 5.26
CA LEU A 209 -3.10 -9.65 4.05
C LEU A 209 -3.82 -8.32 4.22
N LEU A 210 -3.63 -7.42 3.26
CA LEU A 210 -4.40 -6.20 3.13
C LEU A 210 -5.25 -6.29 1.87
N TYR A 211 -6.55 -6.08 1.98
CA TYR A 211 -7.49 -6.35 0.89
C TYR A 211 -8.67 -5.37 0.87
N SER A 212 -9.38 -5.28 -0.24
CA SER A 212 -10.62 -4.54 -0.37
C SER A 212 -11.75 -5.47 -0.82
N THR A 213 -12.99 -5.04 -0.62
CA THR A 213 -14.19 -5.70 -1.16
C THR A 213 -14.80 -4.93 -2.32
N GLU A 214 -14.19 -3.81 -2.70
CA GLU A 214 -14.67 -2.95 -3.78
C GLU A 214 -13.77 -3.12 -5.01
N ASP A 215 -14.40 -3.30 -6.17
CA ASP A 215 -13.75 -3.32 -7.50
C ASP A 215 -13.22 -1.94 -7.94
N LYS A 216 -13.21 -0.96 -7.02
CA LYS A 216 -12.90 0.44 -7.28
C LYS A 216 -11.58 0.89 -6.69
N THR A 217 -10.68 -0.04 -6.39
CA THR A 217 -9.34 0.26 -5.85
C THR A 217 -8.46 1.09 -6.80
N ASN A 218 -8.93 1.57 -7.96
CA ASN A 218 -8.09 2.24 -8.96
C ASN A 218 -8.52 3.64 -9.42
N SER A 219 -9.67 4.20 -9.00
CA SER A 219 -10.05 5.54 -9.48
C SER A 219 -9.38 6.64 -8.64
N TRP A 220 -8.39 7.31 -9.23
CA TRP A 220 -7.78 8.51 -8.69
C TRP A 220 -8.61 9.74 -9.05
N GLU A 221 -8.86 10.60 -8.07
CA GLU A 221 -9.39 11.93 -8.32
C GLU A 221 -8.27 12.84 -8.82
N ILE A 222 -8.46 13.44 -10.01
CA ILE A 222 -7.52 14.41 -10.57
C ILE A 222 -7.91 15.80 -10.07
N LYS A 223 -6.96 16.50 -9.45
CA LYS A 223 -7.10 17.89 -9.02
C LYS A 223 -6.15 18.76 -9.84
N ASP A 224 -6.71 19.79 -10.46
CA ASP A 224 -5.92 20.77 -11.20
C ASP A 224 -5.05 21.57 -10.24
N SER A 225 -3.78 21.73 -10.58
CA SER A 225 -2.84 22.62 -9.89
C SER A 225 -2.85 24.01 -10.54
N GLN A 226 -2.45 25.03 -9.78
CA GLN A 226 -2.20 26.36 -10.32
C GLN A 226 -1.06 26.37 -11.35
N ASN A 227 -0.12 25.43 -11.27
CA ASN A 227 0.92 25.21 -12.25
C ASN A 227 0.46 24.20 -13.31
N LYS A 228 0.41 24.65 -14.56
CA LYS A 228 -0.01 23.83 -15.71
C LYS A 228 0.91 22.62 -15.97
N ASN A 229 2.14 22.65 -15.46
CA ASN A 229 3.10 21.54 -15.56
C ASN A 229 2.98 20.56 -14.39
N PHE A 230 2.02 20.75 -13.49
CA PHE A 230 1.79 19.90 -12.34
C PHE A 230 0.36 19.36 -12.33
N THR A 231 0.16 18.17 -11.79
CA THR A 231 -1.17 17.61 -11.55
C THR A 231 -1.20 16.83 -10.26
N TRP A 232 -2.27 17.01 -9.48
CA TRP A 232 -2.50 16.24 -8.28
C TRP A 232 -3.41 15.05 -8.57
N LYS A 233 -3.04 13.88 -8.05
CA LYS A 233 -3.89 12.70 -8.01
C LYS A 233 -4.11 12.31 -6.56
N CYS A 234 -5.35 12.38 -6.12
CA CYS A 234 -5.72 12.05 -4.75
C CYS A 234 -6.67 10.85 -4.73
N LYS A 235 -6.59 10.04 -3.70
CA LYS A 235 -7.46 8.89 -3.54
C LYS A 235 -7.64 8.56 -2.06
N ILE A 236 -8.86 8.20 -1.71
CA ILE A 236 -9.17 7.47 -0.48
C ILE A 236 -9.61 6.06 -0.87
N ALA A 237 -9.00 5.04 -0.27
CA ALA A 237 -9.40 3.66 -0.50
C ALA A 237 -9.49 2.87 0.80
N LYS A 238 -10.64 2.22 0.95
CA LYS A 238 -10.96 1.36 2.07
C LYS A 238 -10.28 0.01 1.93
N TYR A 239 -9.56 -0.38 2.98
CA TYR A 239 -8.93 -1.69 3.08
C TYR A 239 -9.22 -2.38 4.41
N TYR A 240 -9.16 -3.70 4.39
CA TYR A 240 -9.34 -4.59 5.51
C TYR A 240 -8.05 -5.36 5.74
N ARG A 241 -7.67 -5.54 7.00
CA ARG A 241 -6.43 -6.20 7.39
C ARG A 241 -6.71 -7.52 8.08
N LEU A 242 -6.20 -8.60 7.50
CA LEU A 242 -6.17 -9.93 8.09
C LEU A 242 -4.74 -10.27 8.51
N VAL A 243 -4.56 -10.60 9.79
CA VAL A 243 -3.26 -10.97 10.36
C VAL A 243 -3.33 -12.42 10.83
N TYR A 244 -2.37 -13.22 10.36
CA TYR A 244 -2.20 -14.61 10.75
C TYR A 244 -0.82 -14.79 11.38
N VAL A 245 -0.80 -15.23 12.64
CA VAL A 245 0.44 -15.53 13.38
C VAL A 245 0.54 -17.04 13.54
N PHE A 246 1.68 -17.60 13.17
CA PHE A 246 1.92 -19.04 13.21
C PHE A 246 3.35 -19.33 13.63
N LYS A 247 3.62 -20.59 13.95
CA LYS A 247 4.93 -21.10 14.32
C LYS A 247 5.32 -22.23 13.39
N VAL A 248 6.57 -22.26 12.97
CA VAL A 248 7.18 -23.36 12.23
C VAL A 248 7.97 -24.22 13.21
N GLU A 249 7.71 -25.53 13.21
CA GLU A 249 8.21 -26.48 14.22
C GLU A 249 9.39 -27.34 13.76
#